data_AF-A0A2K4IN70-F1
#
_entry.id   AF-A0A2K4IN70-F1
#
_cell.length_a   1.000
_cell.length_b   1.000
_cell.length_c   1.000
_cell.angle_alpha   90.00
_cell.angle_beta   90.00
_cell.angle_gamma   90.00
#
_symmetry.space_group_name_H-M   'P 1'
#
loop_
_entity.id
_entity.type
_entity.pdbx_description
1 polymer ?
#
loop_
_entity_poly.entity_id
_entity_poly.type
_entity_poly.pdbx_seq_one_letter_code
_entity_poly.pdbx_strand_id
1 'polypeptide(L)'
;MKRKKVGTSRLDSFMVDDFPVLAGLADPIKNDGELQVRMALIDELYSHADSEDHAAARFAELVADRVYEYEAETVLIPYSSQSEALAFLILERGVKQKDLSEIATQSAVSEILNNKRKMTVAQIKGFAEFFKVPVEFFMHGVV
;
A
#
# COMPACT_ATOMS: atom_id res chain seq x y z
N MET A 1 -23.31 32.24 -33.93
CA MET A 1 -22.25 31.74 -33.04
C MET A 1 -22.90 31.13 -31.80
N LYS A 2 -23.05 29.80 -31.72
CA LYS A 2 -23.67 29.14 -30.56
C LYS A 2 -22.63 28.97 -29.46
N ARG A 3 -22.84 29.60 -28.29
CA ARG A 3 -22.03 29.37 -27.09
C ARG A 3 -22.26 27.92 -26.63
N LYS A 4 -21.21 27.10 -26.61
CA LYS A 4 -21.24 25.79 -25.94
C LYS A 4 -21.52 26.06 -24.45
N LYS A 5 -22.56 25.45 -23.89
CA LYS A 5 -22.71 25.34 -22.43
C LYS A 5 -21.52 24.53 -21.94
N VAL A 6 -20.62 25.17 -21.20
CA VAL A 6 -19.64 24.48 -20.35
C VAL A 6 -20.49 23.72 -19.33
N GLY A 7 -20.41 22.39 -19.36
CA GLY A 7 -21.03 21.57 -18.33
C GLY A 7 -20.38 21.93 -17.00
N THR A 8 -21.19 22.16 -15.97
CA THR A 8 -20.75 22.40 -14.60
C THR A 8 -19.69 21.37 -14.24
N SER A 9 -18.49 21.84 -13.86
CA SER A 9 -17.38 20.96 -13.53
C SER A 9 -17.70 20.20 -12.24
N ARG A 10 -17.21 18.96 -12.09
CA ARG A 10 -17.27 18.24 -10.80
C ARG A 10 -16.60 19.04 -9.69
N LEU A 11 -15.60 19.86 -10.01
CA LEU A 11 -14.98 20.81 -9.09
C LEU A 11 -16.00 21.83 -8.54
N ASP A 12 -16.91 22.34 -9.36
CA ASP A 12 -17.94 23.29 -8.89
C ASP A 12 -18.88 22.63 -7.87
N SER A 13 -19.14 21.32 -8.03
CA SER A 13 -19.91 20.54 -7.05
C SER A 13 -19.14 20.24 -5.76
N PHE A 14 -17.82 20.08 -5.84
CA PHE A 14 -16.95 19.91 -4.66
C PHE A 14 -16.70 21.23 -3.91
N MET A 15 -16.68 22.36 -4.63
CA MET A 15 -16.40 23.68 -4.06
C MET A 15 -17.59 24.33 -3.37
N VAL A 16 -18.82 23.89 -3.66
CA VAL A 16 -20.02 24.66 -3.27
C VAL A 16 -20.81 24.06 -2.11
N ASP A 17 -20.85 22.75 -1.85
CA ASP A 17 -21.87 22.28 -0.87
C ASP A 17 -21.57 21.18 0.17
N ASP A 18 -20.51 20.35 0.19
CA ASP A 18 -20.47 19.31 1.27
C ASP A 18 -19.11 18.81 1.79
N PHE A 19 -17.99 19.43 1.44
CA PHE A 19 -16.72 19.18 2.12
C PHE A 19 -15.81 20.40 1.97
N PRO A 20 -15.47 21.15 3.03
CA PRO A 20 -14.55 22.26 2.87
C PRO A 20 -13.22 21.69 2.36
N VAL A 21 -12.81 22.09 1.16
CA VAL A 21 -11.51 21.68 0.56
C VAL A 21 -10.35 21.88 1.56
N LEU A 22 -10.49 22.85 2.47
CA LEU A 22 -9.56 23.08 3.57
C LEU A 22 -9.57 21.98 4.65
N ALA A 23 -10.73 21.47 5.06
CA ALA A 23 -10.81 20.28 5.91
C ALA A 23 -10.27 19.04 5.18
N GLY A 24 -10.40 19.04 3.84
CA GLY A 24 -9.75 18.14 2.89
C GLY A 24 -8.26 17.93 3.12
N LEU A 25 -7.59 19.04 3.42
CA LEU A 25 -6.14 19.14 3.48
C LEU A 25 -5.61 19.08 4.91
N ALA A 26 -6.36 19.61 5.86
CA ALA A 26 -5.90 19.83 7.24
C ALA A 26 -6.19 18.67 8.19
N ASP A 27 -7.33 17.98 8.03
CA ASP A 27 -7.78 17.01 9.01
C ASP A 27 -7.24 15.60 8.72
N PRO A 28 -6.79 14.86 9.75
CA PRO A 28 -6.49 13.44 9.63
C PRO A 28 -7.71 12.65 9.16
N ILE A 29 -7.48 11.62 8.34
CA ILE A 29 -8.51 10.67 7.90
C ILE A 29 -8.84 9.75 9.08
N LYS A 30 -10.13 9.51 9.32
CA LYS A 30 -10.60 8.76 10.51
C LYS A 30 -11.16 7.38 10.21
N ASN A 31 -11.50 7.11 8.95
CA ASN A 31 -12.15 5.88 8.53
C ASN A 31 -12.02 5.68 7.01
N ASP A 32 -12.33 4.47 6.56
CA ASP A 32 -12.21 4.08 5.14
C ASP A 32 -13.13 4.88 4.22
N GLY A 33 -14.28 5.38 4.71
CA GLY A 33 -15.16 6.25 3.94
C GLY A 33 -14.48 7.57 3.60
N GLU A 34 -13.81 8.20 4.58
CA GLU A 34 -13.01 9.40 4.38
C GLU A 34 -11.79 9.14 3.47
N LEU A 35 -11.14 7.97 3.59
CA LEU A 35 -10.06 7.56 2.70
C LEU A 35 -10.52 7.55 1.24
N GLN A 36 -11.65 6.91 0.93
CA GLN A 36 -12.18 6.85 -0.44
C GLN A 36 -12.49 8.24 -1.00
N VAL A 37 -13.04 9.14 -0.18
CA VAL A 37 -13.28 10.54 -0.58
C VAL A 37 -11.96 11.26 -0.91
N ARG A 38 -10.90 11.03 -0.14
CA ARG A 38 -9.57 11.62 -0.35
C ARG A 38 -8.90 11.08 -1.62
N MET A 39 -8.98 9.77 -1.87
CA MET A 39 -8.48 9.16 -3.09
C MET A 39 -9.17 9.74 -4.33
N ALA A 40 -10.51 9.85 -4.30
CA ALA A 40 -11.26 10.44 -5.40
C ALA A 40 -10.91 11.93 -5.63
N LEU A 41 -10.62 12.67 -4.55
CA LEU A 41 -10.17 14.07 -4.65
C LEU A 41 -8.78 14.16 -5.30
N ILE A 42 -7.86 13.27 -4.94
CA ILE A 42 -6.52 13.21 -5.57
C ILE A 42 -6.64 12.98 -7.08
N ASP A 43 -7.46 12.00 -7.49
CA ASP A 43 -7.68 11.71 -8.91
C ASP A 43 -8.28 12.91 -9.66
N GLU A 44 -9.28 13.57 -9.06
CA GLU A 44 -9.89 14.75 -9.65
C GLU A 44 -8.87 15.90 -9.79
N LEU A 45 -8.05 16.16 -8.77
CA LEU A 45 -7.01 17.20 -8.80
C LEU A 45 -5.96 16.91 -9.87
N TYR A 46 -5.48 15.67 -9.99
CA TYR A 46 -4.54 15.29 -11.04
C TYR A 46 -5.14 15.37 -12.43
N SER A 47 -6.45 15.12 -12.60
CA SER A 47 -7.11 15.27 -13.91
C SER A 47 -7.11 16.72 -14.44
N HIS A 48 -6.90 17.71 -13.55
CA HIS A 48 -6.78 19.13 -13.87
C HIS A 48 -5.31 19.62 -13.85
N ALA A 49 -4.35 18.74 -13.61
CA ALA A 49 -2.93 19.08 -13.59
C ALA A 49 -2.34 19.06 -15.01
N ASP A 50 -1.79 20.19 -15.47
CA ASP A 50 -1.09 20.26 -16.76
C ASP A 50 0.43 19.97 -16.63
N SER A 51 0.94 19.93 -15.39
CA SER A 51 2.30 19.56 -15.02
C SER A 51 2.40 19.24 -13.53
N GLU A 52 3.53 18.68 -13.09
CA GLU A 52 3.83 18.40 -11.67
C GLU A 52 3.91 19.70 -10.82
N ASP A 53 4.34 20.81 -11.42
CA ASP A 53 4.38 22.13 -10.78
C ASP A 53 3.00 22.82 -10.75
N HIS A 54 1.97 22.24 -11.38
CA HIS A 54 0.64 22.84 -11.40
C HIS A 54 0.05 22.85 -9.98
N ALA A 55 -0.60 23.94 -9.59
CA ALA A 55 -1.19 24.09 -8.26
C ALA A 55 -2.10 22.92 -7.87
N ALA A 56 -2.88 22.37 -8.82
CA ALA A 56 -3.73 21.21 -8.57
C ALA A 56 -2.92 19.95 -8.18
N ALA A 57 -1.78 19.69 -8.84
CA ALA A 57 -0.88 18.60 -8.48
C ALA A 57 -0.27 18.82 -7.09
N ARG A 58 0.16 20.06 -6.78
CA ARG A 58 0.68 20.40 -5.44
C ARG A 58 -0.37 20.21 -4.33
N PHE A 59 -1.64 20.49 -4.61
CA PHE A 59 -2.72 20.19 -3.66
C PHE A 59 -2.98 18.68 -3.54
N ALA A 60 -2.90 17.93 -4.64
CA ALA A 60 -3.05 16.48 -4.62
C ALA A 60 -1.98 15.81 -3.75
N GLU A 61 -0.74 16.28 -3.82
CA GLU A 61 0.35 15.82 -2.94
C GLU A 61 0.01 16.04 -1.45
N LEU A 62 -0.50 17.21 -1.06
CA LEU A 62 -0.87 17.48 0.33
C LEU A 62 -2.02 16.59 0.84
N VAL A 63 -2.96 16.24 -0.05
CA VAL A 63 -4.03 15.27 0.28
C VAL A 63 -3.45 13.86 0.38
N ALA A 64 -2.49 13.49 -0.48
CA ALA A 64 -1.82 12.21 -0.47
C ALA A 64 -1.02 11.97 0.82
N ASP A 65 -0.43 13.00 1.42
CA ASP A 65 0.24 12.90 2.72
C ASP A 65 -0.73 12.44 3.83
N ARG A 66 -1.99 12.95 3.83
CA ARG A 66 -3.03 12.51 4.79
C ARG A 66 -3.47 11.07 4.55
N VAL A 67 -3.54 10.66 3.28
CA VAL A 67 -3.79 9.25 2.90
C VAL A 67 -2.67 8.36 3.44
N TYR A 68 -1.42 8.74 3.21
CA TYR A 68 -0.26 8.00 3.70
C TYR A 68 -0.26 7.84 5.22
N GLU A 69 -0.53 8.92 5.96
CA GLU A 69 -0.62 8.86 7.43
C GLU A 69 -1.68 7.86 7.91
N TYR A 70 -2.88 7.91 7.34
CA TYR A 70 -3.95 7.00 7.70
C TYR A 70 -3.66 5.56 7.30
N GLU A 71 -3.12 5.32 6.10
CA GLU A 71 -2.77 3.98 5.68
C GLU A 71 -1.61 3.42 6.51
N ALA A 72 -0.61 4.22 6.85
CA ALA A 72 0.49 3.78 7.72
C ALA A 72 0.01 3.39 9.13
N GLU A 73 -1.02 4.04 9.66
CA GLU A 73 -1.60 3.75 10.97
C GLU A 73 -2.70 2.67 10.94
N THR A 74 -3.47 2.57 9.85
CA THR A 74 -4.73 1.82 9.77
C THR A 74 -4.68 0.65 8.79
N VAL A 75 -3.94 0.77 7.69
CA VAL A 75 -3.63 -0.37 6.84
C VAL A 75 -2.61 -1.19 7.61
N LEU A 76 -3.13 -2.13 8.39
CA LEU A 76 -2.45 -3.39 8.62
C LEU A 76 -2.06 -3.89 7.23
N ILE A 77 -0.82 -3.64 6.79
CA ILE A 77 -0.22 -4.42 5.69
C ILE A 77 -0.57 -5.84 6.08
N PRO A 78 -1.46 -6.54 5.35
CA PRO A 78 -2.01 -7.78 5.84
C PRO A 78 -0.82 -8.63 6.20
N TYR A 79 -0.67 -8.87 7.50
CA TYR A 79 0.54 -9.46 8.04
C TYR A 79 0.63 -10.82 7.40
N SER A 80 1.45 -10.91 6.34
CA SER A 80 1.55 -12.14 5.59
C SER A 80 2.17 -13.12 6.56
N SER A 81 1.52 -14.28 6.71
CA SER A 81 2.11 -15.36 7.46
C SER A 81 3.53 -15.61 6.93
N GLN A 82 4.42 -16.13 7.77
CA GLN A 82 5.74 -16.57 7.34
C GLN A 82 5.69 -17.45 6.09
N SER A 83 4.63 -18.25 5.95
CA SER A 83 4.37 -19.07 4.76
C SER A 83 4.10 -18.25 3.50
N GLU A 84 3.26 -17.21 3.59
CA GLU A 84 2.86 -16.37 2.47
C GLU A 84 4.02 -15.48 2.04
N ALA A 85 4.75 -14.91 3.00
CA ALA A 85 5.96 -14.16 2.76
C ALA A 85 7.01 -14.99 1.99
N LEU A 86 7.24 -16.24 2.42
CA LEU A 86 8.19 -17.14 1.74
C LEU A 86 7.67 -17.58 0.37
N ALA A 87 6.39 -17.94 0.26
CA ALA A 87 5.77 -18.38 -0.99
C ALA A 87 5.83 -17.27 -2.05
N PHE A 88 5.53 -16.04 -1.65
CA PHE A 88 5.61 -14.86 -2.50
C PHE A 88 7.03 -14.67 -3.06
N LEU A 89 8.05 -14.69 -2.20
CA LEU A 89 9.45 -14.48 -2.63
C LEU A 89 9.97 -15.63 -3.51
N ILE A 90 9.56 -16.87 -3.24
CA ILE A 90 9.87 -18.03 -4.07
C ILE A 90 9.29 -17.86 -5.48
N LEU A 91 8.01 -17.48 -5.57
CA LEU A 91 7.30 -17.31 -6.82
C LEU A 91 7.87 -16.14 -7.64
N GLU A 92 7.92 -14.95 -7.02
CA GLU A 92 8.32 -13.70 -7.69
C GLU A 92 9.74 -13.76 -8.25
N ARG A 93 10.62 -14.54 -7.60
CA ARG A 93 12.04 -14.62 -7.97
C ARG A 93 12.42 -15.92 -8.67
N GLY A 94 11.45 -16.80 -8.94
CA GLY A 94 11.69 -18.07 -9.61
C GLY A 94 12.64 -19.02 -8.86
N VAL A 95 12.70 -18.91 -7.53
CA VAL A 95 13.59 -19.72 -6.67
C VAL A 95 12.95 -21.10 -6.47
N LYS A 96 13.73 -22.19 -6.52
CA LYS A 96 13.22 -23.52 -6.19
C LYS A 96 13.47 -23.81 -4.72
N GLN A 97 12.59 -24.58 -4.07
CA GLN A 97 12.77 -24.94 -2.66
C GLN A 97 14.13 -25.59 -2.35
N LYS A 98 14.70 -26.35 -3.30
CA LYS A 98 16.02 -26.97 -3.16
C LYS A 98 17.17 -25.95 -3.06
N ASP A 99 16.98 -24.75 -3.60
CA ASP A 99 17.99 -23.67 -3.58
C ASP A 99 18.07 -23.02 -2.19
N LEU A 100 17.11 -23.32 -1.30
CA LEU A 100 17.05 -22.86 0.09
C LEU A 100 17.66 -23.86 1.09
N SER A 101 18.30 -24.92 0.58
CA SER A 101 18.78 -26.05 1.39
C SER A 101 19.86 -25.69 2.42
N GLU A 102 20.61 -24.61 2.21
CA GLU A 102 21.58 -24.09 3.17
C GLU A 102 20.92 -23.45 4.41
N ILE A 103 19.66 -23.00 4.28
CA ILE A 103 18.92 -22.30 5.35
C ILE A 103 18.00 -23.27 6.09
N ALA A 104 17.33 -24.15 5.34
CA ALA A 104 16.39 -25.12 5.88
C ALA A 104 16.33 -26.36 4.98
N THR A 105 16.10 -27.53 5.59
CA THR A 105 15.90 -28.76 4.82
C THR A 105 14.67 -28.63 3.91
N GLN A 106 14.65 -29.35 2.79
CA GLN A 106 13.53 -29.30 1.85
C GLN A 106 12.19 -29.70 2.51
N SER A 107 12.21 -30.63 3.47
CA SER A 107 11.05 -30.97 4.30
C SER A 107 10.59 -29.77 5.15
N ALA A 108 11.52 -29.07 5.81
CA ALA A 108 11.19 -27.91 6.63
C ALA A 108 10.64 -26.75 5.79
N VAL A 109 11.22 -26.47 4.61
CA VAL A 109 10.70 -25.46 3.67
C VAL A 109 9.27 -25.80 3.25
N SER A 110 9.01 -27.07 2.90
CA SER A 110 7.66 -27.54 2.56
C SER A 110 6.68 -27.39 3.73
N GLU A 111 7.07 -27.75 4.96
CA GLU A 111 6.24 -27.59 6.15
C GLU A 111 5.91 -26.12 6.43
N ILE A 112 6.88 -25.21 6.27
CA ILE A 112 6.68 -23.76 6.42
C ILE A 112 5.66 -23.25 5.40
N LEU A 113 5.85 -23.60 4.10
CA LEU A 113 4.96 -23.18 3.03
C LEU A 113 3.52 -23.71 3.19
N ASN A 114 3.35 -24.83 3.87
CA ASN A 114 2.05 -25.42 4.17
C ASN A 114 1.49 -25.02 5.56
N ASN A 115 2.09 -24.00 6.22
CA ASN A 115 1.70 -23.55 7.57
C ASN A 115 1.75 -24.64 8.66
N LYS A 116 2.49 -25.73 8.44
CA LYS A 116 2.66 -26.82 9.43
C LYS A 116 3.76 -26.50 10.44
N ARG A 117 4.61 -25.52 10.16
CA ARG A 117 5.77 -25.15 10.96
C ARG A 117 6.05 -23.66 10.90
N LYS A 118 6.27 -23.02 12.06
CA LYS A 118 6.80 -21.66 12.14
C LYS A 118 8.32 -21.67 11.89
N MET A 119 8.83 -20.63 11.23
CA MET A 119 10.27 -20.41 11.04
C MET A 119 10.96 -20.16 12.38
N THR A 120 12.17 -20.69 12.53
CA THR A 120 13.05 -20.30 13.63
C THR A 120 13.71 -18.95 13.36
N VAL A 121 14.23 -18.28 14.39
CA VAL A 121 14.97 -17.00 14.23
C VAL A 121 16.16 -17.14 13.27
N ALA A 122 16.84 -18.29 13.28
CA ALA A 122 17.93 -18.56 12.35
C ALA A 122 17.44 -18.65 10.89
N GLN A 123 16.30 -19.30 10.65
CA GLN A 123 15.69 -19.39 9.33
C GLN A 123 15.19 -18.04 8.83
N ILE A 124 14.55 -17.24 9.69
CA ILE A 124 14.12 -15.87 9.38
C ILE A 124 15.32 -15.05 8.89
N LYS A 125 16.45 -15.06 9.62
CA LYS A 125 17.66 -14.35 9.22
C LYS A 125 18.25 -14.88 7.91
N GLY A 126 18.33 -16.21 7.76
CA GLY A 126 18.87 -16.82 6.55
C GLY A 126 18.03 -16.54 5.31
N PHE A 127 16.69 -16.60 5.41
CA PHE A 127 15.80 -16.22 4.31
C PHE A 127 15.87 -14.73 4.02
N ALA A 128 15.89 -13.87 5.03
CA ALA A 128 16.05 -12.42 4.85
C ALA A 128 17.35 -12.09 4.10
N GLU A 129 18.46 -12.72 4.45
CA GLU A 129 19.74 -12.56 3.79
C GLU A 129 19.70 -13.07 2.34
N PHE A 130 19.22 -14.30 2.11
CA PHE A 130 19.10 -14.90 0.78
C PHE A 130 18.24 -14.07 -0.17
N PHE A 131 17.09 -13.59 0.32
CA PHE A 131 16.18 -12.75 -0.43
C PHE A 131 16.50 -11.26 -0.34
N LYS A 132 17.55 -10.83 0.37
CA LYS A 132 17.89 -9.40 0.50
C LYS A 132 16.69 -8.53 0.89
N VAL A 133 15.89 -9.01 1.84
CA VAL A 133 14.75 -8.27 2.43
C VAL A 133 15.02 -8.01 3.91
N PRO A 134 14.41 -6.99 4.53
CA PRO A 134 14.50 -6.80 5.98
C PRO A 134 13.99 -8.02 6.73
N VAL A 135 14.55 -8.29 7.92
CA VAL A 135 14.19 -9.45 8.75
C VAL A 135 12.71 -9.38 9.13
N GLU A 136 12.21 -8.17 9.34
CA GLU A 136 10.83 -7.80 9.68
C GLU A 136 9.82 -8.36 8.67
N PHE A 137 10.23 -8.60 7.41
CA PHE A 137 9.41 -9.22 6.38
C PHE A 137 8.92 -10.63 6.77
N PHE A 138 9.66 -11.33 7.63
CA PHE A 138 9.31 -12.67 8.13
C PHE A 138 8.93 -12.70 9.63
N MET A 139 8.93 -11.55 10.31
CA MET A 139 8.68 -11.50 11.77
C MET A 139 7.19 -11.59 12.14
N HIS A 140 6.30 -11.39 11.17
CA HIS A 140 4.87 -11.38 11.39
C HIS A 140 4.29 -12.78 11.13
N GLY A 141 4.35 -13.64 12.15
CA GLY A 141 3.67 -14.93 12.14
C GLY A 141 2.28 -14.78 12.75
N VAL A 142 1.25 -15.23 12.03
CA VAL A 142 -0.15 -15.31 12.47
C VAL A 142 -0.27 -15.62 13.97
N VAL A 143 -1.03 -14.75 14.66
CA VAL A 143 -1.62 -14.95 15.99
C VAL A 143 -2.72 -16.00 15.88
#